data_AF-A0A1E4S383-F1
#
_entry.id   AF-A0A1E4S383-F1
#
_cell.length_a   1.000
_cell.length_b   1.000
_cell.length_c   1.000
_cell.angle_alpha   90.00
_cell.angle_beta   90.00
_cell.angle_gamma   90.00
#
_symmetry.space_group_name_H-M   'P 1'
#
loop_
_entity.id
_entity.type
_entity.pdbx_description
1 polymer ?
#
loop_
_entity_poly.entity_id
_entity_poly.type
_entity_poly.pdbx_seq_one_letter_code
_entity_poly.pdbx_strand_id
1 'polypeptide(L)'
;MTIINYTLVTGGLGYIASHTIPLIEGRVVIVDNCSNSNIDTLKGINALVRDEPVDFYHVDLTDAEQLAKFFDEFHNDGHNKRQITRVLHFAGLKSVSDSLAEPELYYDHNVKATVNLLDQIRRFRQIETLVFASSAAVYGAAQSPISESIKCIPTTPYGATKLKVEAILREFANSYPTVNIGMLRYFNPVGVHPSGLLGEQSKNLMPMVLKSLKEGKEMTVYDGIRDYVSVLDVARACMLVIQYLEYHRQANVFESWNLGSGQGLSVKEILELFKASTGVHVPYREAGKREGDVDVLISDITKAKAQLDWQPCVSLDQSFKDLWRWYTSQ
;
A
#
# COMPACT_ATOMS: atom_id res chain seq x y z
N MET A 1 -31.48 -6.87 16.37
CA MET A 1 -30.16 -7.34 15.90
C MET A 1 -29.39 -6.12 15.43
N THR A 2 -28.26 -5.81 16.07
CA THR A 2 -27.39 -4.71 15.64
C THR A 2 -26.57 -5.17 14.45
N ILE A 3 -26.55 -4.40 13.37
CA ILE A 3 -25.65 -4.65 12.23
C ILE A 3 -24.28 -4.09 12.61
N ILE A 4 -23.24 -4.90 12.44
CA ILE A 4 -21.86 -4.49 12.72
C ILE A 4 -21.15 -4.35 11.37
N ASN A 5 -20.73 -3.13 11.06
CA ASN A 5 -20.04 -2.81 9.82
C ASN A 5 -18.53 -3.02 9.98
N TYR A 6 -17.93 -3.65 8.98
CA TYR A 6 -16.52 -3.99 8.93
C TYR A 6 -15.84 -3.34 7.72
N THR A 7 -14.57 -3.00 7.94
CA THR A 7 -13.61 -2.70 6.88
C THR A 7 -12.79 -3.95 6.59
N LEU A 8 -12.91 -4.49 5.38
CA LEU A 8 -12.05 -5.56 4.89
C LEU A 8 -10.71 -4.97 4.43
N VAL A 9 -9.61 -5.47 4.99
CA VAL A 9 -8.25 -5.11 4.57
C VAL A 9 -7.57 -6.34 3.99
N THR A 10 -7.46 -6.37 2.66
CA THR A 10 -6.73 -7.45 1.98
C THR A 10 -5.24 -7.14 1.97
N GLY A 11 -4.38 -8.15 2.15
CA GLY A 11 -2.94 -7.94 2.34
C GLY A 11 -2.65 -7.23 3.66
N GLY A 12 -3.51 -7.41 4.67
CA GLY A 12 -3.52 -6.61 5.89
C GLY A 12 -2.30 -6.80 6.79
N LEU A 13 -1.55 -7.89 6.62
CA LEU A 13 -0.29 -8.12 7.34
C LEU A 13 0.91 -7.51 6.61
N GLY A 14 0.70 -6.95 5.42
CA GLY A 14 1.72 -6.24 4.66
C GLY A 14 2.14 -4.91 5.30
N TYR A 15 3.26 -4.37 4.82
CA TYR A 15 3.87 -3.15 5.35
C TYR A 15 2.91 -1.95 5.47
N ILE A 16 2.35 -1.46 4.35
CA ILE A 16 1.49 -0.25 4.39
C ILE A 16 0.17 -0.55 5.11
N ALA A 17 -0.40 -1.74 4.89
CA ALA A 17 -1.67 -2.12 5.46
C ALA A 17 -1.61 -2.21 6.99
N SER A 18 -0.57 -2.83 7.55
CA SER A 18 -0.37 -2.93 9.00
C SER A 18 -0.23 -1.56 9.68
N HIS A 19 0.32 -0.55 9.00
CA HIS A 19 0.39 0.83 9.50
C HIS A 19 -0.93 1.60 9.32
N THR A 20 -1.79 1.14 8.42
CA THR A 20 -3.10 1.75 8.13
C THR A 20 -4.19 1.25 9.07
N ILE A 21 -4.18 -0.04 9.40
CA ILE A 21 -5.22 -0.70 10.21
C ILE A 21 -5.46 -0.03 11.57
N PRO A 22 -4.44 0.36 12.36
CA PRO A 22 -4.65 1.03 13.64
C PRO A 22 -5.37 2.39 13.55
N LEU A 23 -5.45 2.98 12.36
CA LEU A 23 -6.11 4.25 12.12
C LEU A 23 -7.58 4.09 11.67
N ILE A 24 -8.00 2.87 11.32
CA ILE A 24 -9.36 2.60 10.87
C ILE A 24 -10.32 2.72 12.04
N GLU A 25 -11.34 3.55 11.89
CA GLU A 25 -12.45 3.62 12.85
C GLU A 25 -13.42 2.46 12.65
N GLY A 26 -13.72 1.74 13.72
CA GLY A 26 -14.65 0.62 13.74
C GLY A 26 -13.98 -0.74 13.52
N ARG A 27 -14.79 -1.74 13.14
CA ARG A 27 -14.32 -3.13 13.05
C ARG A 27 -13.50 -3.36 11.79
N VAL A 28 -12.44 -4.14 11.94
CA VAL A 28 -11.55 -4.54 10.85
C VAL A 28 -11.52 -6.06 10.73
N VAL A 29 -11.59 -6.54 9.49
CA VAL A 29 -11.29 -7.93 9.14
C VAL A 29 -10.14 -7.95 8.14
N ILE A 30 -9.13 -8.75 8.42
CA ILE A 30 -7.94 -8.95 7.59
C ILE A 30 -8.09 -10.23 6.79
N VAL A 31 -7.78 -10.13 5.50
CA VAL A 31 -7.51 -11.28 4.63
C VAL A 31 -6.08 -11.17 4.11
N ASP A 32 -5.26 -12.19 4.34
CA ASP A 32 -3.87 -12.25 3.84
C ASP A 32 -3.46 -13.71 3.64
N ASN A 33 -2.65 -14.01 2.61
CA ASN A 33 -2.13 -15.36 2.39
C ASN A 33 -0.72 -15.57 2.98
N CYS A 34 -0.14 -14.55 3.63
CA CYS A 34 1.18 -14.57 4.26
C CYS A 34 2.35 -14.86 3.30
N SER A 35 2.15 -14.70 1.98
CA SER A 35 3.20 -14.96 0.98
C SER A 35 4.39 -13.99 1.07
N ASN A 36 4.16 -12.76 1.56
CA ASN A 36 5.19 -11.74 1.74
C ASN A 36 4.97 -10.92 3.02
N SER A 37 4.41 -11.56 4.06
CA SER A 37 4.14 -10.98 5.37
C SER A 37 4.32 -12.04 6.47
N ASN A 38 4.38 -11.63 7.74
CA ASN A 38 4.51 -12.54 8.87
C ASN A 38 3.24 -12.48 9.73
N ILE A 39 2.72 -13.63 10.14
CA ILE A 39 1.58 -13.73 11.06
C ILE A 39 1.83 -13.01 12.39
N ASP A 40 3.08 -12.88 12.83
CA ASP A 40 3.46 -12.14 14.03
C ASP A 40 3.13 -10.63 13.93
N THR A 41 3.00 -10.07 12.72
CA THR A 41 2.54 -8.69 12.51
C THR A 41 1.15 -8.45 13.13
N LEU A 42 0.31 -9.50 13.23
CA LEU A 42 -0.99 -9.43 13.88
C LEU A 42 -0.89 -9.00 15.36
N LYS A 43 0.17 -9.41 16.07
CA LYS A 43 0.40 -9.00 17.47
C LYS A 43 0.61 -7.48 17.57
N GLY A 44 1.43 -6.93 16.67
CA GLY A 44 1.67 -5.50 16.60
C GLY A 44 0.42 -4.71 16.22
N ILE A 45 -0.37 -5.22 15.27
CA ILE A 45 -1.66 -4.61 14.89
C ILE A 45 -2.61 -4.60 16.08
N ASN A 46 -2.83 -5.75 16.73
CA ASN A 46 -3.75 -5.87 17.86
C ASN A 46 -3.34 -5.04 19.08
N ALA A 47 -2.04 -4.75 19.25
CA ALA A 47 -1.56 -3.86 20.30
C ALA A 47 -1.80 -2.37 20.00
N LEU A 48 -2.14 -2.01 18.75
CA LEU A 48 -2.25 -0.62 18.30
C LEU A 48 -3.68 -0.22 17.90
N VAL A 49 -4.56 -1.17 17.57
CA VAL A 49 -5.98 -0.89 17.35
C VAL A 49 -6.64 -0.42 18.65
N ARG A 50 -7.57 0.53 18.53
CA ARG A 50 -8.23 1.15 19.69
C ARG A 50 -9.37 0.31 20.26
N ASP A 51 -10.05 -0.41 19.37
CA ASP A 51 -11.25 -1.16 19.67
C ASP A 51 -10.90 -2.62 20.02
N GLU A 52 -11.72 -3.55 19.55
CA GLU A 52 -11.48 -4.97 19.69
C GLU A 52 -10.37 -5.47 18.75
N PRO A 53 -9.76 -6.63 19.08
CA PRO A 53 -8.83 -7.31 18.19
C PRO A 53 -9.40 -7.48 16.77
N VAL A 54 -8.53 -7.40 15.78
CA VAL A 54 -8.94 -7.56 14.38
C VAL A 54 -9.21 -9.03 14.07
N ASP A 55 -10.25 -9.29 13.29
CA ASP A 55 -10.51 -10.62 12.75
C ASP A 55 -9.46 -10.92 11.67
N PHE A 56 -8.93 -12.15 11.62
CA PHE A 56 -7.95 -12.56 10.61
C PHE A 56 -8.36 -13.86 9.93
N TYR A 57 -8.28 -13.86 8.60
CA TYR A 57 -8.54 -15.02 7.76
C TYR A 57 -7.38 -15.25 6.80
N HIS A 58 -6.81 -16.46 6.83
CA HIS A 58 -5.78 -16.88 5.89
C HIS A 58 -6.45 -17.30 4.57
N VAL A 59 -6.53 -16.36 3.62
CA VAL A 59 -7.23 -16.54 2.34
C VAL A 59 -6.39 -15.99 1.20
N ASP A 60 -6.24 -16.79 0.15
CA ASP A 60 -5.62 -16.39 -1.10
C ASP A 60 -6.67 -15.80 -2.05
N LEU A 61 -6.50 -14.55 -2.44
CA LEU A 61 -7.44 -13.90 -3.35
C LEU A 61 -7.45 -14.50 -4.76
N THR A 62 -6.42 -15.25 -5.15
CA THR A 62 -6.38 -15.95 -6.45
C THR A 62 -7.26 -17.21 -6.46
N ASP A 63 -7.60 -17.75 -5.28
CA ASP A 63 -8.54 -18.83 -5.08
C ASP A 63 -9.97 -18.26 -4.92
N ALA A 64 -10.71 -18.26 -6.03
CA ALA A 64 -12.06 -17.71 -6.06
C ALA A 64 -13.04 -18.46 -5.16
N GLU A 65 -12.86 -19.78 -4.97
CA GLU A 65 -13.75 -20.59 -4.14
C GLU A 65 -13.50 -20.32 -2.66
N GLN A 66 -12.22 -20.26 -2.25
CA GLN A 66 -11.86 -19.91 -0.88
C GLN A 66 -12.34 -18.50 -0.52
N LEU A 67 -12.16 -17.53 -1.43
CA LEU A 67 -12.62 -16.16 -1.23
C LEU A 67 -14.14 -16.08 -1.12
N ALA A 68 -14.87 -16.76 -2.02
CA ALA A 68 -16.33 -16.82 -1.98
C ALA A 68 -16.84 -17.41 -0.65
N LYS A 69 -16.23 -18.52 -0.21
CA LYS A 69 -16.57 -19.16 1.07
C LYS A 69 -16.35 -18.23 2.26
N PHE A 70 -15.23 -17.52 2.31
CA PHE A 70 -14.97 -16.52 3.35
C PHE A 70 -16.08 -15.46 3.41
N PHE A 71 -16.45 -14.88 2.27
CA PHE A 71 -17.49 -13.86 2.24
C PHE A 71 -18.86 -14.40 2.69
N ASP A 72 -19.22 -15.61 2.27
CA ASP A 72 -20.47 -16.25 2.66
C ASP A 72 -20.52 -16.58 4.16
N GLU A 73 -19.44 -17.14 4.73
CA GLU A 73 -19.37 -17.47 6.16
C GLU A 73 -19.32 -16.20 7.03
N PHE A 74 -18.57 -15.18 6.61
CA PHE A 74 -18.41 -13.94 7.37
C PHE A 74 -19.75 -13.21 7.57
N HIS A 75 -20.54 -13.10 6.49
CA HIS A 75 -21.82 -12.40 6.49
C HIS A 75 -22.99 -13.19 7.10
N ASN A 76 -22.89 -14.53 7.17
CA ASN A 76 -23.98 -15.41 7.62
C ASN A 76 -23.80 -16.00 9.03
N ASP A 77 -22.93 -15.43 9.86
CA ASP A 77 -22.71 -15.90 11.23
C ASP A 77 -23.90 -15.57 12.14
N GLY A 78 -24.74 -16.59 12.41
CA GLY A 78 -26.09 -16.52 12.98
C GLY A 78 -26.24 -15.84 14.36
N HIS A 79 -25.19 -15.27 14.93
CA HIS A 79 -25.19 -14.54 16.19
C HIS A 79 -25.26 -13.01 16.02
N ASN A 80 -24.63 -12.44 14.98
CA ASN A 80 -24.62 -11.00 14.69
C ASN A 80 -24.68 -10.76 13.17
N LYS A 81 -25.43 -9.76 12.70
CA LYS A 81 -25.39 -9.37 11.29
C LYS A 81 -24.10 -8.60 11.00
N ARG A 82 -23.00 -9.32 10.77
CA ARG A 82 -21.72 -8.76 10.32
C ARG A 82 -21.81 -8.41 8.84
N GLN A 83 -21.33 -7.23 8.48
CA GLN A 83 -21.36 -6.77 7.10
C GLN A 83 -20.07 -6.05 6.76
N ILE A 84 -19.43 -6.45 5.66
CA ILE A 84 -18.35 -5.66 5.07
C ILE A 84 -19.01 -4.51 4.30
N THR A 85 -18.62 -3.27 4.61
CA THR A 85 -19.12 -2.07 3.91
C THR A 85 -18.00 -1.29 3.22
N ARG A 86 -16.75 -1.50 3.65
CA ARG A 86 -15.55 -0.85 3.12
C ARG A 86 -14.50 -1.90 2.78
N VAL A 87 -13.73 -1.66 1.72
CA VAL A 87 -12.60 -2.51 1.32
C VAL A 87 -11.36 -1.65 1.12
N LEU A 88 -10.24 -2.01 1.75
CA LEU A 88 -8.91 -1.50 1.45
C LEU A 88 -8.10 -2.63 0.81
N HIS A 89 -7.80 -2.48 -0.47
CA HIS A 89 -7.16 -3.50 -1.28
C HIS A 89 -5.65 -3.25 -1.41
N PHE A 90 -4.86 -3.83 -0.48
CA PHE A 90 -3.39 -3.81 -0.52
C PHE A 90 -2.77 -5.08 -1.10
N ALA A 91 -3.50 -6.20 -1.09
CA ALA A 91 -3.00 -7.49 -1.58
C ALA A 91 -2.52 -7.38 -3.04
N GLY A 92 -1.31 -7.87 -3.28
CA GLY A 92 -0.66 -7.90 -4.58
C GLY A 92 0.86 -7.99 -4.45
N LEU A 93 1.49 -8.62 -5.43
CA LEU A 93 2.94 -8.65 -5.55
C LEU A 93 3.45 -7.26 -5.95
N LYS A 94 4.56 -6.83 -5.34
CA LYS A 94 5.08 -5.45 -5.45
C LYS A 94 6.50 -5.29 -5.96
N SER A 95 7.25 -6.38 -6.14
CA SER A 95 8.68 -6.31 -6.46
C SER A 95 8.89 -6.10 -7.96
N VAL A 96 9.37 -4.91 -8.34
CA VAL A 96 9.63 -4.60 -9.76
C VAL A 96 10.57 -5.63 -10.39
N SER A 97 11.66 -5.99 -9.69
CA SER A 97 12.63 -6.93 -10.23
C SER A 97 12.08 -8.34 -10.42
N ASP A 98 11.27 -8.81 -9.47
CA ASP A 98 10.69 -10.15 -9.57
C ASP A 98 9.62 -10.17 -10.67
N SER A 99 8.92 -9.05 -10.90
CA SER A 99 7.94 -8.93 -11.99
C SER A 99 8.54 -9.06 -13.39
N LEU A 100 9.81 -8.69 -13.57
CA LEU A 100 10.52 -8.88 -14.84
C LEU A 100 10.86 -10.36 -15.07
N ALA A 101 11.11 -11.11 -14.00
CA ALA A 101 11.44 -12.52 -14.07
C ALA A 101 10.20 -13.41 -14.24
N GLU A 102 9.10 -13.09 -13.53
CA GLU A 102 7.88 -13.92 -13.45
C GLU A 102 6.63 -13.05 -13.70
N PRO A 103 6.46 -12.47 -14.90
CA PRO A 103 5.36 -11.55 -15.18
C PRO A 103 3.97 -12.17 -15.00
N GLU A 104 3.78 -13.44 -15.35
CA GLU A 104 2.53 -14.18 -15.21
C GLU A 104 2.03 -14.23 -13.76
N LEU A 105 2.93 -14.44 -12.79
CA LEU A 105 2.58 -14.44 -11.36
C LEU A 105 2.02 -13.08 -10.92
N TYR A 106 2.52 -11.98 -11.49
CA TYR A 106 1.99 -10.65 -11.19
C TYR A 106 0.60 -10.45 -11.77
N TYR A 107 0.31 -10.98 -12.96
CA TYR A 107 -1.05 -10.91 -13.51
C TYR A 107 -2.03 -11.75 -12.68
N ASP A 108 -1.63 -12.92 -12.19
CA ASP A 108 -2.47 -13.72 -11.31
C ASP A 108 -2.72 -13.03 -9.96
N HIS A 109 -1.66 -12.65 -9.25
CA HIS A 109 -1.79 -12.10 -7.90
C HIS A 109 -2.27 -10.64 -7.84
N ASN A 110 -2.15 -9.88 -8.93
CA ASN A 110 -2.63 -8.51 -8.96
C ASN A 110 -3.93 -8.41 -9.75
N VAL A 111 -4.01 -8.90 -10.99
CA VAL A 111 -5.18 -8.68 -11.85
C VAL A 111 -6.29 -9.69 -11.53
N LYS A 112 -6.01 -11.00 -11.59
CA LYS A 112 -7.01 -12.03 -11.31
C LYS A 112 -7.52 -11.95 -9.87
N ALA A 113 -6.62 -11.74 -8.90
CA ALA A 113 -6.99 -11.51 -7.50
C ALA A 113 -7.98 -10.34 -7.33
N THR A 114 -7.74 -9.20 -8.00
CA THR A 114 -8.69 -8.08 -7.93
C THR A 114 -10.01 -8.43 -8.60
N VAL A 115 -10.02 -9.12 -9.75
CA VAL A 115 -11.27 -9.55 -10.40
C VAL A 115 -12.09 -10.47 -9.49
N ASN A 116 -11.45 -11.42 -8.81
CA ASN A 116 -12.12 -12.29 -7.84
C ASN A 116 -12.75 -11.49 -6.68
N LEU A 117 -12.02 -10.49 -6.15
CA LEU A 117 -12.53 -9.59 -5.11
C LEU A 117 -13.71 -8.75 -5.60
N LEU A 118 -13.64 -8.22 -6.83
CA LEU A 118 -14.74 -7.45 -7.43
C LEU A 118 -16.00 -8.29 -7.65
N ASP A 119 -15.86 -9.58 -7.95
CA ASP A 119 -17.02 -10.49 -8.00
C ASP A 119 -17.72 -10.59 -6.64
N GLN A 120 -16.96 -10.61 -5.53
CA GLN A 120 -17.56 -10.59 -4.19
C GLN A 120 -18.20 -9.23 -3.88
N ILE A 121 -17.54 -8.12 -4.22
CA ILE A 121 -18.12 -6.77 -4.04
C ILE A 121 -19.44 -6.64 -4.82
N ARG A 122 -19.52 -7.21 -6.03
CA ARG A 122 -20.75 -7.28 -6.81
C ARG A 122 -21.86 -8.10 -6.14
N ARG A 123 -21.52 -9.22 -5.51
CA ARG A 123 -22.47 -10.09 -4.78
C ARG A 123 -23.01 -9.42 -3.52
N PHE A 124 -22.15 -8.74 -2.76
CA PHE A 124 -22.47 -8.11 -1.47
C PHE A 124 -22.66 -6.60 -1.63
N ARG A 125 -23.86 -6.22 -2.04
CA ARG A 125 -24.23 -4.86 -2.49
C ARG A 125 -24.09 -3.75 -1.44
N GLN A 126 -23.92 -4.10 -0.16
CA GLN A 126 -23.66 -3.17 0.93
C GLN A 126 -22.22 -2.63 0.95
N ILE A 127 -21.32 -3.15 0.12
CA ILE A 127 -19.96 -2.63 -0.03
C ILE A 127 -20.01 -1.42 -0.94
N GLU A 128 -19.80 -0.23 -0.37
CA GLU A 128 -19.98 1.07 -1.06
C GLU A 128 -18.66 1.83 -1.23
N THR A 129 -17.59 1.40 -0.57
CA THR A 129 -16.29 2.07 -0.56
C THR A 129 -15.16 1.09 -0.84
N LEU A 130 -14.34 1.39 -1.84
CA LEU A 130 -13.13 0.64 -2.15
C LEU A 130 -11.94 1.59 -2.30
N VAL A 131 -10.91 1.39 -1.48
CA VAL A 131 -9.61 2.06 -1.61
C VAL A 131 -8.60 1.09 -2.19
N PHE A 132 -7.96 1.45 -3.30
CA PHE A 132 -6.97 0.62 -3.98
C PHE A 132 -5.55 1.16 -3.82
N ALA A 133 -4.65 0.28 -3.39
CA ALA A 133 -3.21 0.54 -3.37
C ALA A 133 -2.61 0.47 -4.78
N SER A 134 -2.62 1.60 -5.50
CA SER A 134 -1.91 1.77 -6.76
C SER A 134 -0.45 2.18 -6.54
N SER A 135 0.25 2.60 -7.59
CA SER A 135 1.68 2.93 -7.53
C SER A 135 2.07 3.96 -8.58
N ALA A 136 3.08 4.77 -8.28
CA ALA A 136 3.73 5.64 -9.25
C ALA A 136 4.33 4.86 -10.44
N ALA A 137 4.52 3.54 -10.33
CA ALA A 137 4.95 2.68 -11.43
C ALA A 137 4.00 2.70 -12.65
N VAL A 138 2.74 3.11 -12.49
CA VAL A 138 1.81 3.28 -13.61
C VAL A 138 2.25 4.38 -14.58
N TYR A 139 3.01 5.36 -14.10
CA TYR A 139 3.47 6.48 -14.92
C TYR A 139 4.65 6.13 -15.84
N GLY A 140 5.44 5.11 -15.50
CA GLY A 140 6.68 4.78 -16.19
C GLY A 140 7.63 5.96 -16.28
N ALA A 141 8.15 6.25 -17.48
CA ALA A 141 9.15 7.29 -17.72
C ALA A 141 8.56 8.71 -17.92
N ALA A 142 7.45 9.01 -17.25
CA ALA A 142 6.84 10.34 -17.31
C ALA A 142 7.78 11.44 -16.79
N GLN A 143 7.64 12.64 -17.34
CA GLN A 143 8.42 13.80 -16.89
C GLN A 143 7.94 14.26 -15.51
N SER A 144 8.89 14.40 -14.58
CA SER A 144 8.64 14.90 -13.22
C SER A 144 8.61 16.43 -13.15
N PRO A 145 7.87 17.04 -12.20
CA PRO A 145 6.96 16.39 -11.25
C PRO A 145 5.69 15.86 -11.95
N ILE A 146 5.22 14.71 -11.51
CA ILE A 146 4.16 13.94 -12.17
C ILE A 146 2.83 14.22 -11.48
N SER A 147 1.87 14.80 -12.21
CA SER A 147 0.48 14.94 -11.76
C SER A 147 -0.39 13.77 -12.24
N GLU A 148 -1.56 13.59 -11.63
CA GLU A 148 -2.47 12.48 -11.95
C GLU A 148 -3.09 12.55 -13.35
N SER A 149 -3.03 13.71 -14.01
CA SER A 149 -3.52 13.92 -15.37
C SER A 149 -2.55 13.41 -16.44
N ILE A 150 -1.31 13.10 -16.07
CA ILE A 150 -0.31 12.55 -16.99
C ILE A 150 -0.74 11.15 -17.46
N LYS A 151 -0.53 10.90 -18.76
CA LYS A 151 -0.77 9.60 -19.37
C LYS A 151 0.12 8.53 -18.71
N CYS A 152 -0.52 7.47 -18.22
CA CYS A 152 0.15 6.34 -17.61
C CYS A 152 0.71 5.39 -18.69
N ILE A 153 2.03 5.18 -18.71
CA ILE A 153 2.73 4.29 -19.65
C ILE A 153 3.78 3.49 -18.85
N PRO A 154 3.39 2.41 -18.17
CA PRO A 154 4.30 1.64 -17.32
C PRO A 154 5.40 0.96 -18.15
N THR A 155 6.59 0.86 -17.57
CA THR A 155 7.77 0.24 -18.18
C THR A 155 8.07 -1.16 -17.64
N THR A 156 7.26 -1.65 -16.70
CA THR A 156 7.48 -2.92 -16.00
C THR A 156 6.19 -3.72 -15.89
N PRO A 157 6.25 -5.07 -15.82
CA PRO A 157 5.06 -5.89 -15.62
C PRO A 157 4.29 -5.52 -14.35
N TYR A 158 4.96 -5.26 -13.23
CA TYR A 158 4.32 -4.73 -12.02
C TYR A 158 3.50 -3.45 -12.29
N GLY A 159 4.11 -2.44 -12.91
CA GLY A 159 3.40 -1.20 -13.26
C GLY A 159 2.23 -1.46 -14.22
N ALA A 160 2.40 -2.37 -15.19
CA ALA A 160 1.36 -2.76 -16.14
C ALA A 160 0.17 -3.42 -15.44
N THR A 161 0.40 -4.27 -14.44
CA THR A 161 -0.69 -4.87 -13.66
C THR A 161 -1.45 -3.83 -12.84
N LYS A 162 -0.77 -2.87 -12.21
CA LYS A 162 -1.43 -1.78 -11.47
C LYS A 162 -2.30 -0.93 -12.39
N LEU A 163 -1.79 -0.53 -13.55
CA LEU A 163 -2.56 0.23 -14.54
C LEU A 163 -3.75 -0.58 -15.09
N LYS A 164 -3.58 -1.89 -15.31
CA LYS A 164 -4.67 -2.78 -15.73
C LYS A 164 -5.76 -2.84 -14.66
N VAL A 165 -5.39 -2.96 -13.39
CA VAL A 165 -6.35 -2.95 -12.28
C VAL A 165 -7.08 -1.60 -12.21
N GLU A 166 -6.41 -0.46 -12.35
CA GLU A 166 -7.08 0.85 -12.40
C GLU A 166 -8.12 0.93 -13.53
N ALA A 167 -7.84 0.35 -14.70
CA ALA A 167 -8.79 0.29 -15.81
C ALA A 167 -10.00 -0.60 -15.48
N ILE A 168 -9.77 -1.80 -14.93
CA ILE A 168 -10.83 -2.73 -14.50
C ILE A 168 -11.72 -2.07 -13.44
N LEU A 169 -11.12 -1.37 -12.47
CA LEU A 169 -11.87 -0.66 -11.43
C LEU A 169 -12.75 0.44 -12.01
N ARG A 170 -12.30 1.12 -13.07
CA ARG A 170 -13.11 2.14 -13.76
C ARG A 170 -14.33 1.53 -14.44
N GLU A 171 -14.14 0.43 -15.16
CA GLU A 171 -15.22 -0.32 -15.78
C GLU A 171 -16.21 -0.87 -14.74
N PHE A 172 -15.69 -1.32 -13.60
CA PHE A 172 -16.48 -1.76 -12.46
C PHE A 172 -17.31 -0.60 -11.87
N ALA A 173 -16.71 0.55 -11.59
CA ALA A 173 -17.43 1.74 -11.08
C ALA A 173 -18.55 2.19 -12.02
N ASN A 174 -18.31 2.16 -13.33
CA ASN A 174 -19.33 2.48 -14.34
C ASN A 174 -20.50 1.48 -14.32
N SER A 175 -20.23 0.20 -14.04
CA SER A 175 -21.23 -0.86 -13.99
C SER A 175 -21.97 -0.93 -12.65
N TYR A 176 -21.31 -0.50 -11.56
CA TYR A 176 -21.78 -0.54 -10.18
C TYR A 176 -21.61 0.82 -9.52
N PRO A 177 -22.43 1.83 -9.90
CA PRO A 177 -22.23 3.23 -9.50
C PRO A 177 -22.46 3.51 -8.00
N THR A 178 -22.87 2.49 -7.24
CA THR A 178 -22.98 2.55 -5.78
C THR A 178 -21.63 2.35 -5.08
N VAL A 179 -20.59 1.92 -5.80
CA VAL A 179 -19.26 1.68 -5.24
C VAL A 179 -18.34 2.84 -5.59
N ASN A 180 -17.99 3.64 -4.59
CA ASN A 180 -17.05 4.74 -4.72
C ASN A 180 -15.62 4.20 -4.58
N ILE A 181 -14.77 4.52 -5.55
CA ILE A 181 -13.42 3.98 -5.68
C ILE A 181 -12.38 5.09 -5.60
N GLY A 182 -11.48 4.97 -4.63
CA GLY A 182 -10.32 5.85 -4.48
C GLY A 182 -9.02 5.07 -4.69
N MET A 183 -8.14 5.55 -5.56
CA MET A 183 -6.86 4.93 -5.84
C MET A 183 -5.73 5.79 -5.30
N LEU A 184 -4.81 5.16 -4.58
CA LEU A 184 -3.65 5.84 -4.04
C LEU A 184 -2.40 5.41 -4.80
N ARG A 185 -1.82 6.32 -5.58
CA ARG A 185 -0.58 6.08 -6.32
C ARG A 185 0.60 6.41 -5.41
N TYR A 186 1.04 5.40 -4.67
CA TYR A 186 2.19 5.54 -3.77
C TYR A 186 3.48 5.75 -4.55
N PHE A 187 4.29 6.69 -4.09
CA PHE A 187 5.68 6.82 -4.53
C PHE A 187 6.55 5.85 -3.72
N ASN A 188 7.44 6.32 -2.84
CA ASN A 188 8.33 5.44 -2.07
C ASN A 188 8.09 5.58 -0.56
N PRO A 189 7.12 4.84 0.02
CA PRO A 189 6.91 4.82 1.46
C PRO A 189 8.13 4.30 2.21
N VAL A 190 8.51 4.99 3.30
CA VAL A 190 9.62 4.62 4.19
C VAL A 190 9.26 4.85 5.66
N GLY A 191 10.08 4.34 6.57
CA GLY A 191 9.88 4.47 8.02
C GLY A 191 8.99 3.37 8.59
N VAL A 192 8.64 3.49 9.87
CA VAL A 192 7.87 2.48 10.59
C VAL A 192 7.01 3.16 11.66
N HIS A 193 6.11 2.39 12.28
CA HIS A 193 5.33 2.88 13.41
C HIS A 193 6.24 3.18 14.62
N PRO A 194 6.10 4.34 15.29
CA PRO A 194 6.99 4.75 16.36
C PRO A 194 6.92 3.84 17.61
N SER A 195 5.88 3.03 17.75
CA SER A 195 5.83 2.03 18.83
C SER A 195 6.91 0.95 18.73
N GLY A 196 7.53 0.76 17.57
CA GLY A 196 8.47 -0.35 17.34
C GLY A 196 7.80 -1.72 17.22
N LEU A 197 6.47 -1.78 17.10
CA LEU A 197 5.71 -3.04 16.99
C LEU A 197 5.43 -3.44 15.54
N LEU A 198 5.52 -2.49 14.61
CA LEU A 198 5.26 -2.69 13.18
C LEU A 198 6.47 -2.20 12.40
N GLY A 199 6.82 -2.89 11.32
CA GLY A 199 7.92 -2.48 10.45
C GLY A 199 7.78 -3.03 9.04
N GLU A 200 8.89 -3.02 8.30
CA GLU A 200 8.93 -3.50 6.92
C GLU A 200 9.93 -4.65 6.75
N GLN A 201 9.47 -5.71 6.08
CA GLN A 201 10.34 -6.78 5.55
C GLN A 201 10.04 -6.92 4.06
N SER A 202 10.89 -6.35 3.21
CA SER A 202 10.72 -6.39 1.75
C SER A 202 12.05 -6.25 1.02
N LYS A 203 12.03 -6.19 -0.32
CA LYS A 203 13.21 -5.91 -1.17
C LYS A 203 13.36 -4.41 -1.52
N ASN A 204 12.65 -3.52 -0.82
CA ASN A 204 12.77 -2.07 -0.99
C ASN A 204 14.08 -1.53 -0.39
N LEU A 205 14.41 -0.27 -0.70
CA LEU A 205 15.69 0.37 -0.30
C LEU A 205 15.99 0.25 1.20
N MET A 206 15.08 0.68 2.07
CA MET A 206 15.34 0.72 3.51
C MET A 206 15.50 -0.68 4.15
N PRO A 207 14.66 -1.69 3.83
CA PRO A 207 14.94 -3.08 4.22
C PRO A 207 16.28 -3.61 3.71
N MET A 208 16.68 -3.25 2.48
CA MET A 208 17.98 -3.63 1.92
C MET A 208 19.14 -2.98 2.66
N VAL A 209 19.00 -1.72 3.09
CA VAL A 209 19.96 -1.02 3.97
C VAL A 209 20.12 -1.79 5.29
N LEU A 210 19.01 -2.12 5.95
CA LEU A 210 19.05 -2.85 7.23
C LEU A 210 19.65 -4.25 7.06
N LYS A 211 19.34 -4.95 5.98
CA LYS A 211 19.92 -6.25 5.64
C LYS A 211 21.44 -6.16 5.41
N SER A 212 21.90 -5.14 4.69
CA SER A 212 23.34 -4.88 4.47
C SER A 212 24.08 -4.67 5.78
N LEU A 213 23.50 -3.87 6.69
CA LEU A 213 24.03 -3.67 8.04
C LEU A 213 24.06 -4.96 8.86
N LYS A 214 23.01 -5.78 8.79
CA LYS A 214 22.93 -7.09 9.46
C LYS A 214 24.03 -8.05 9.01
N GLU A 215 24.26 -8.11 7.70
CA GLU A 215 25.18 -9.04 7.07
C GLU A 215 26.64 -8.52 7.03
N GLY A 216 26.87 -7.24 7.33
CA GLY A 216 28.18 -6.60 7.19
C GLY A 216 28.67 -6.56 5.74
N LYS A 217 27.75 -6.49 4.77
CA LYS A 217 28.08 -6.50 3.33
C LYS A 217 27.76 -5.17 2.69
N GLU A 218 28.57 -4.76 1.71
CA GLU A 218 28.28 -3.58 0.90
C GLU A 218 26.98 -3.75 0.11
N MET A 219 26.12 -2.73 0.13
CA MET A 219 24.98 -2.68 -0.76
C MET A 219 25.37 -2.13 -2.13
N THR A 220 24.68 -2.58 -3.18
CA THR A 220 24.84 -2.00 -4.51
C THR A 220 23.85 -0.86 -4.70
N VAL A 221 24.36 0.34 -4.98
CA VAL A 221 23.57 1.55 -5.21
C VAL A 221 23.50 1.82 -6.71
N TYR A 222 22.28 1.94 -7.21
CA TYR A 222 21.99 2.32 -8.59
C TYR A 222 21.54 3.78 -8.66
N ASP A 223 21.77 4.40 -9.81
CA ASP A 223 21.36 5.78 -10.08
C ASP A 223 19.84 5.89 -10.18
N GLY A 224 19.30 7.00 -9.68
CA GLY A 224 17.89 7.32 -9.77
C GLY A 224 17.46 8.28 -8.67
N ILE A 225 16.55 9.19 -9.03
CA ILE A 225 15.90 10.11 -8.09
C ILE A 225 14.48 9.59 -7.85
N ARG A 226 14.12 9.48 -6.58
CA ARG A 226 12.82 8.97 -6.13
C ARG A 226 12.26 9.90 -5.08
N ASP A 227 10.93 9.96 -5.05
CA ASP A 227 10.20 10.69 -4.02
C ASP A 227 9.84 9.77 -2.86
N TYR A 228 10.42 10.05 -1.69
CA TYR A 228 10.26 9.29 -0.47
C TYR A 228 9.29 9.99 0.49
N VAL A 229 8.37 9.21 1.06
CA VAL A 229 7.33 9.71 1.96
C VAL A 229 7.19 8.77 3.16
N SER A 230 6.84 9.29 4.33
CA SER A 230 6.61 8.41 5.49
C SER A 230 5.42 7.46 5.24
N VAL A 231 5.56 6.20 5.63
CA VAL A 231 4.46 5.23 5.61
C VAL A 231 3.30 5.67 6.50
N LEU A 232 3.56 6.46 7.54
CA LEU A 232 2.51 7.00 8.42
C LEU A 232 1.67 8.06 7.70
N ASP A 233 2.29 8.87 6.83
CA ASP A 233 1.57 9.82 6.00
C ASP A 233 0.73 9.13 4.92
N VAL A 234 1.23 8.02 4.36
CA VAL A 234 0.48 7.17 3.43
C VAL A 234 -0.71 6.49 4.12
N ALA A 235 -0.52 5.98 5.32
CA ALA A 235 -1.59 5.40 6.14
C ALA A 235 -2.67 6.44 6.47
N ARG A 236 -2.28 7.67 6.84
CA ARG A 236 -3.21 8.78 7.07
C ARG A 236 -3.99 9.16 5.81
N ALA A 237 -3.34 9.17 4.64
CA ALA A 237 -4.03 9.43 3.38
C ALA A 237 -5.13 8.41 3.08
N CYS A 238 -4.94 7.14 3.46
CA CYS A 238 -5.98 6.12 3.30
C CYS A 238 -7.25 6.48 4.09
N MET A 239 -7.12 7.03 5.30
CA MET A 239 -8.28 7.45 6.10
C MET A 239 -8.98 8.65 5.49
N LEU A 240 -8.22 9.63 4.99
CA LEU A 240 -8.79 10.80 4.32
C LEU A 240 -9.53 10.42 3.04
N VAL A 241 -9.02 9.44 2.28
CA VAL A 241 -9.74 8.91 1.10
C VAL A 241 -11.03 8.21 1.50
N ILE A 242 -11.04 7.39 2.56
CA ILE A 242 -12.30 6.78 3.04
C ILE A 242 -13.32 7.87 3.37
N GLN A 243 -12.91 8.88 4.15
CA GLN A 243 -13.78 10.02 4.51
C GLN A 243 -14.28 10.77 3.27
N TYR A 244 -13.41 11.00 2.28
CA TYR A 244 -13.78 11.64 1.01
C TYR A 244 -14.82 10.83 0.24
N LEU A 245 -14.59 9.52 0.07
CA LEU A 245 -15.51 8.64 -0.65
C LEU A 245 -16.87 8.55 0.05
N GLU A 246 -16.90 8.51 1.37
CA GLU A 246 -18.13 8.46 2.16
C GLU A 246 -18.90 9.77 2.14
N TYR A 247 -18.20 10.90 2.24
CA TYR A 247 -18.80 12.23 2.08
C TYR A 247 -19.47 12.36 0.70
N HIS A 248 -18.84 11.79 -0.33
CA HIS A 248 -19.32 11.79 -1.70
C HIS A 248 -20.07 10.50 -2.10
N ARG A 249 -20.63 9.74 -1.15
CA ARG A 249 -21.20 8.40 -1.40
C ARG A 249 -22.25 8.30 -2.52
N GLN A 250 -22.91 9.41 -2.87
CA GLN A 250 -23.93 9.47 -3.94
C GLN A 250 -23.37 9.96 -5.29
N ALA A 251 -22.08 10.22 -5.41
CA ALA A 251 -21.47 10.86 -6.58
C ALA A 251 -20.82 9.88 -7.57
N ASN A 252 -20.83 8.57 -7.29
CA ASN A 252 -20.11 7.55 -8.07
C ASN A 252 -18.64 7.95 -8.28
N VAL A 253 -17.95 8.21 -7.17
CA VAL A 253 -16.57 8.72 -7.21
C VAL A 253 -15.64 7.66 -7.80
N PHE A 254 -14.82 8.07 -8.75
CA PHE A 254 -13.70 7.30 -9.25
C PHE A 254 -12.49 8.22 -9.40
N GLU A 255 -11.59 8.22 -8.40
CA GLU A 255 -10.51 9.20 -8.31
C GLU A 255 -9.19 8.57 -7.91
N SER A 256 -8.08 9.20 -8.33
CA SER A 256 -6.72 8.84 -7.93
C SER A 256 -5.97 10.00 -7.31
N TRP A 257 -5.11 9.73 -6.34
CA TRP A 257 -4.20 10.72 -5.73
C TRP A 257 -2.77 10.21 -5.65
N ASN A 258 -1.83 11.08 -6.00
CA ASN A 258 -0.40 10.87 -5.79
C ASN A 258 -0.03 11.06 -4.33
N LEU A 259 0.63 10.06 -3.75
CA LEU A 259 1.15 10.13 -2.39
C LEU A 259 2.67 10.06 -2.40
N GLY A 260 3.28 11.23 -2.35
CA GLY A 260 4.71 11.45 -2.18
C GLY A 260 4.97 12.70 -1.34
N SER A 261 6.23 13.08 -1.21
CA SER A 261 6.66 14.32 -0.57
C SER A 261 6.65 15.54 -1.51
N GLY A 262 6.73 15.29 -2.82
CA GLY A 262 7.00 16.31 -3.83
C GLY A 262 8.47 16.68 -3.96
N GLN A 263 9.36 15.98 -3.26
CA GLN A 263 10.81 16.18 -3.30
C GLN A 263 11.51 14.92 -3.79
N GLY A 264 12.49 15.07 -4.67
CA GLY A 264 13.29 13.96 -5.19
C GLY A 264 14.60 13.84 -4.43
N LEU A 265 14.96 12.62 -4.05
CA LEU A 265 16.27 12.28 -3.48
C LEU A 265 16.88 11.10 -4.23
N SER A 266 18.18 11.14 -4.42
CA SER A 266 18.99 10.00 -4.84
C SER A 266 19.14 8.99 -3.70
N VAL A 267 19.50 7.75 -4.04
CA VAL A 267 19.83 6.73 -3.03
C VAL A 267 20.98 7.20 -2.13
N LYS A 268 21.98 7.90 -2.67
CA LYS A 268 23.11 8.44 -1.89
C LYS A 268 22.65 9.46 -0.85
N GLU A 269 21.78 10.39 -1.25
CA GLU A 269 21.22 11.38 -0.33
C GLU A 269 20.40 10.71 0.79
N ILE A 270 19.65 9.64 0.48
CA ILE A 270 18.95 8.85 1.49
C ILE A 270 19.91 8.18 2.48
N LEU A 271 21.03 7.62 2.01
CA LEU A 271 22.03 7.00 2.89
C LEU A 271 22.72 8.04 3.78
N GLU A 272 23.03 9.22 3.26
CA GLU A 272 23.59 10.32 4.06
C GLU A 272 22.58 10.87 5.08
N LEU A 273 21.30 11.01 4.70
CA LEU A 273 20.24 11.37 5.65
C LEU A 273 20.07 10.29 6.73
N PHE A 274 20.06 9.01 6.35
CA PHE A 274 19.99 7.92 7.32
C PHE A 274 21.15 7.96 8.31
N LYS A 275 22.38 8.17 7.82
CA LYS A 275 23.58 8.33 8.65
C LYS A 275 23.48 9.55 9.57
N ALA A 276 23.03 10.70 9.06
CA ALA A 276 22.86 11.91 9.86
C ALA A 276 21.81 11.72 10.98
N SER A 277 20.73 11.00 10.68
CA SER A 277 19.63 10.76 11.63
C SER A 277 19.96 9.71 12.70
N THR A 278 20.79 8.72 12.38
CA THR A 278 21.01 7.52 13.22
C THR A 278 22.43 7.38 13.75
N GLY A 279 23.40 8.08 13.16
CA GLY A 279 24.83 7.88 13.39
C GLY A 279 25.42 6.64 12.72
N VAL A 280 24.62 5.86 11.97
CA VAL A 280 25.03 4.57 11.38
C VAL A 280 25.50 4.77 9.95
N HIS A 281 26.72 4.33 9.65
CA HIS A 281 27.25 4.33 8.29
C HIS A 281 26.88 3.03 7.55
N VAL A 282 26.35 3.17 6.34
CA VAL A 282 25.99 2.05 5.47
C VAL A 282 27.04 1.96 4.35
N PRO A 283 27.85 0.89 4.29
CA PRO A 283 28.84 0.75 3.23
C PRO A 283 28.15 0.37 1.92
N TYR A 284 28.53 1.03 0.82
CA TYR A 284 27.94 0.78 -0.50
C TYR A 284 28.95 0.91 -1.63
N ARG A 285 28.62 0.28 -2.76
CA ARG A 285 29.32 0.41 -4.04
C ARG A 285 28.34 0.89 -5.12
N GLU A 286 28.84 1.69 -6.06
CA GLU A 286 28.03 2.23 -7.15
C GLU A 286 28.02 1.27 -8.36
N ALA A 287 26.87 1.10 -8.98
CA ALA A 287 26.70 0.22 -10.16
C ALA A 287 26.04 0.90 -11.37
N GLY A 288 25.93 2.23 -11.37
CA GLY A 288 25.30 2.99 -12.46
C GLY A 288 23.79 2.74 -12.54
N LYS A 289 23.23 2.68 -13.75
CA LYS A 289 21.78 2.44 -13.95
C LYS A 289 21.41 0.96 -13.94
N ARG A 290 20.26 0.64 -13.36
CA ARG A 290 19.64 -0.68 -13.47
C ARG A 290 18.70 -0.73 -14.68
N GLU A 291 18.61 -1.87 -15.34
CA GLU A 291 17.62 -2.09 -16.40
C GLU A 291 16.20 -1.88 -15.87
N GLY A 292 15.40 -1.08 -16.58
CA GLY A 292 14.01 -0.76 -16.22
C GLY A 292 13.82 0.37 -15.21
N ASP A 293 14.90 0.90 -14.60
CA ASP A 293 14.80 2.04 -13.68
C ASP A 293 14.55 3.35 -14.44
N VAL A 294 13.61 4.14 -13.91
CA VAL A 294 13.32 5.50 -14.37
C VAL A 294 14.33 6.46 -13.72
N ASP A 295 14.82 7.45 -14.47
CA ASP A 295 15.84 8.37 -13.96
C ASP A 295 15.32 9.24 -12.81
N VAL A 296 14.13 9.83 -12.95
CA VAL A 296 13.54 10.75 -11.97
C VAL A 296 12.04 10.50 -11.84
N LEU A 297 11.58 10.22 -10.62
CA LEU A 297 10.17 9.97 -10.32
C LEU A 297 9.75 10.78 -9.09
N ILE A 298 9.19 11.97 -9.31
CA ILE A 298 8.75 12.92 -8.28
C ILE A 298 7.28 13.22 -8.43
N SER A 299 6.54 13.26 -7.31
CA SER A 299 5.10 13.51 -7.32
C SER A 299 4.78 14.99 -7.39
N ASP A 300 3.71 15.35 -8.11
CA ASP A 300 2.93 16.54 -7.82
C ASP A 300 1.78 16.13 -6.87
N ILE A 301 1.75 16.74 -5.68
CA ILE A 301 0.78 16.46 -4.61
C ILE A 301 -0.32 17.52 -4.52
N THR A 302 -0.41 18.43 -5.49
CA THR A 302 -1.37 19.54 -5.50
C THR A 302 -2.81 19.05 -5.37
N LYS A 303 -3.16 17.96 -6.06
CA LYS A 303 -4.51 17.38 -6.00
C LYS A 303 -4.85 16.85 -4.61
N ALA A 304 -3.94 16.08 -4.00
CA ALA A 304 -4.13 15.55 -2.65
C ALA A 304 -4.27 16.66 -1.60
N LYS A 305 -3.47 17.74 -1.71
CA LYS A 305 -3.61 18.94 -0.88
C LYS A 305 -4.98 19.59 -1.05
N ALA A 306 -5.40 19.83 -2.30
CA ALA A 306 -6.62 20.56 -2.58
C ALA A 306 -7.90 19.79 -2.23
N GLN A 307 -7.93 18.47 -2.45
CA GLN A 307 -9.15 17.67 -2.29
C GLN A 307 -9.24 16.93 -0.95
N LEU A 308 -8.10 16.55 -0.36
CA LEU A 308 -8.06 15.75 0.86
C LEU A 308 -7.49 16.50 2.07
N ASP A 309 -7.06 17.76 1.88
CA ASP A 309 -6.24 18.49 2.86
C ASP A 309 -5.01 17.68 3.32
N TRP A 310 -4.45 16.89 2.41
CA TRP A 310 -3.33 16.01 2.70
C TRP A 310 -2.01 16.62 2.21
N GLN A 311 -1.02 16.62 3.09
CA GLN A 311 0.39 16.83 2.78
C GLN A 311 1.25 16.04 3.77
N PRO A 312 2.45 15.57 3.39
CA PRO A 312 3.34 14.87 4.32
C PRO A 312 3.64 15.74 5.56
N CYS A 313 3.56 15.15 6.75
CA CYS A 313 3.89 15.85 7.99
C CYS A 313 4.97 15.14 8.82
N VAL A 314 5.33 13.90 8.48
CA VAL A 314 6.41 13.16 9.13
C VAL A 314 7.68 13.29 8.31
N SER A 315 8.75 13.82 8.92
CA SER A 315 10.03 13.99 8.26
C SER A 315 10.73 12.65 7.99
N LEU A 316 11.62 12.63 6.99
CA LEU A 316 12.49 11.47 6.74
C LEU A 316 13.45 11.23 7.92
N ASP A 317 13.92 12.29 8.57
CA ASP A 317 14.75 12.19 9.77
C ASP A 317 14.06 11.41 10.90
N GLN A 318 12.80 11.76 11.20
CA GLN A 318 12.01 11.03 12.18
C GLN A 318 11.75 9.59 11.73
N SER A 319 11.41 9.40 10.45
CA SER A 319 11.17 8.07 9.87
C SER A 319 12.39 7.15 9.99
N PHE A 320 13.61 7.68 9.82
CA PHE A 320 14.86 6.92 9.94
C PHE A 320 15.24 6.62 11.39
N LYS A 321 15.01 7.57 12.31
CA LYS A 321 15.17 7.33 13.75
C LYS A 321 14.24 6.21 14.24
N ASP A 322 12.98 6.26 13.85
CA ASP A 322 12.00 5.24 14.22
C ASP A 322 12.34 3.88 13.62
N LEU A 323 12.75 3.87 12.34
CA LEU A 323 13.20 2.65 11.65
C LEU A 323 14.41 2.01 12.34
N TRP A 324 15.41 2.81 12.70
CA TRP A 324 16.60 2.30 13.38
C TRP A 324 16.27 1.76 14.76
N ARG A 325 15.47 2.48 15.55
CA ARG A 325 14.99 2.00 16.86
C ARG A 325 14.28 0.66 16.71
N TRP A 326 13.31 0.57 15.79
CA TRP A 326 12.58 -0.67 15.51
C TRP A 326 13.52 -1.82 15.16
N TYR A 327 14.50 -1.58 14.28
CA TYR A 327 15.44 -2.60 13.85
C TYR A 327 16.34 -3.09 14.99
N THR A 328 16.83 -2.19 15.84
CA THR A 328 17.70 -2.55 16.98
C THR A 328 16.97 -3.19 18.15
N SER A 329 15.63 -3.13 18.18
CA SER A 329 14.81 -3.74 19.22
C SER A 329 14.25 -5.12 18.84
N GLN A 330 14.54 -5.63 17.64
CA GLN A 330 14.09 -6.96 17.20
C GLN A 330 14.94 -8.11 17.77
#